data_AF-A0A958R349-F1
#
_entry.id   AF-A0A958R349-F1
#
_cell.length_a   1.000
_cell.length_b   1.000
_cell.length_c   1.000
_cell.angle_alpha   90.00
_cell.angle_beta   90.00
_cell.angle_gamma   90.00
#
_symmetry.space_group_name_H-M   'P 1'
#
loop_
_entity.id
_entity.type
_entity.pdbx_description
1 polymer ?
#
loop_
_entity_poly.entity_id
_entity_poly.type
_entity_poly.pdbx_seq_one_letter_code
_entity_poly.pdbx_strand_id
1 'polypeptide(L)'
;MISFGSKLIFWCFFAAILAVLLVFSDSSQVENLRELEPLATFAIGLMAVLVGGIVFRATRPRNPSAYRFNVHFKKKPKEDILLFHIGQVYFSVARNEDDPVIDMPYWLQRLLTPACFLMVGLLAFSHREIGLLEKFPAQMSLGKTPTCEDPNESMQKAEERPECQLVLRAFRLGYATELGDCGNVETGPPKLCFLRQKDEPYLHYASRLLAGAYHTTVSQFDQQNLDATKAKWQQDMDRLESITHSKVAEATGQARSRHFILSNLAPPENPTWMKIKDVFRPSRCIDEFSILPNRIPDPTDQASLSQSFLMASGHLLFDPKYRQTVSACKEYQFLWNVSLGTCTDMIKEPLPHLVRLGILQPIEDLLARHRHKALSDPLARLPKTEQVVSISCLEYGHTTVSALRRTITVNGNKVALKVLRYPSLEFKTGDSVEVLKMVSRLATGKFHYGKLMSRASLSTENPIEVTEDLMADPYFRMTRLAFLEDLDVFLGPSWILDRRDLLEVYPYYMHLNHFVNSFRLNYAQSRGRL
;
A
#
# COMPACT_ATOMS: atom_id res chain seq x y z
N MET A 1 18.82 -3.08 50.67
CA MET A 1 18.62 -1.95 49.74
C MET A 1 19.58 -2.19 48.59
N ILE A 2 19.09 -2.16 47.36
CA ILE A 2 19.95 -2.28 46.18
C ILE A 2 19.87 -0.95 45.45
N SER A 3 21.02 -0.36 45.16
CA SER A 3 21.14 0.95 44.52
C SER A 3 21.73 0.79 43.12
N PHE A 4 20.96 1.20 42.12
CA PHE A 4 21.33 1.17 40.70
C PHE A 4 21.57 2.58 40.19
N GLY A 5 22.56 2.75 39.32
CA GLY A 5 22.83 4.06 38.74
C GLY A 5 21.80 4.41 37.68
N SER A 6 21.48 5.70 37.55
CA SER A 6 20.53 6.17 36.53
C SER A 6 20.97 5.81 35.10
N LYS A 7 22.28 5.74 34.85
CA LYS A 7 22.84 5.33 33.56
C LYS A 7 22.55 3.87 33.25
N LEU A 8 22.69 2.97 34.23
CA LEU A 8 22.38 1.54 34.07
C LEU A 8 20.90 1.36 33.70
N ILE A 9 20.00 2.02 34.43
CA ILE A 9 18.55 1.92 34.19
C ILE A 9 18.18 2.51 32.83
N PHE A 10 18.77 3.65 32.45
CA PHE A 10 18.56 4.23 31.12
C PHE A 10 18.93 3.25 30.02
N TRP A 11 20.11 2.62 30.09
CA TRP A 11 20.54 1.64 29.09
C TRP A 11 19.70 0.37 29.08
N CYS A 12 19.30 -0.15 30.25
CA CYS A 12 18.40 -1.30 30.33
C CYS A 12 17.01 -0.99 29.75
N PHE A 13 16.46 0.19 30.06
CA PHE A 13 15.19 0.64 29.52
C PHE A 13 15.25 0.88 28.01
N PHE A 14 16.32 1.53 27.54
CA PHE A 14 16.55 1.74 26.11
C PHE A 14 16.71 0.42 25.36
N ALA A 15 17.46 -0.54 25.91
CA ALA A 15 17.59 -1.88 25.35
C ALA A 15 16.26 -2.64 25.34
N ALA A 16 15.43 -2.50 26.38
CA ALA A 16 14.10 -3.08 26.42
C ALA A 16 13.17 -2.46 25.36
N ILE A 17 13.19 -1.14 25.19
CA ILE A 17 12.45 -0.46 24.11
C ILE A 17 12.93 -0.97 22.74
N LEU A 18 14.24 -1.08 22.53
CA LEU A 18 14.80 -1.56 21.28
C LEU A 18 14.40 -3.01 21.01
N ALA A 19 14.41 -3.88 22.02
CA ALA A 19 13.95 -5.27 21.92
C ALA A 19 12.46 -5.35 21.60
N VAL A 20 11.64 -4.50 22.23
CA VAL A 20 10.21 -4.37 21.91
C VAL A 20 10.04 -3.91 20.46
N LEU A 21 10.74 -2.87 20.04
CA LEU A 21 10.71 -2.38 18.65
C LEU A 21 11.13 -3.46 17.65
N LEU A 22 12.09 -4.32 17.97
CA LEU A 22 12.47 -5.45 17.10
C LEU A 22 11.39 -6.51 17.01
N VAL A 23 10.75 -6.85 18.13
CA VAL A 23 9.63 -7.82 18.17
C VAL A 23 8.41 -7.28 17.43
N PHE A 24 8.18 -5.97 17.45
CA PHE A 24 7.09 -5.31 16.76
C PHE A 24 7.41 -4.88 15.33
N SER A 25 8.69 -4.78 14.95
CA SER A 25 9.09 -4.57 13.55
C SER A 25 8.69 -5.82 12.77
N ASP A 26 7.95 -5.64 11.68
CA ASP A 26 7.44 -6.76 10.89
C ASP A 26 8.58 -7.69 10.45
N SER A 27 8.29 -8.99 10.31
CA SER A 27 9.26 -9.98 9.83
C SER A 27 9.84 -9.61 8.46
N SER A 28 9.12 -8.78 7.68
CA SER A 28 9.62 -8.20 6.44
C SER A 28 10.86 -7.33 6.65
N GLN A 29 10.98 -6.56 7.75
CA GLN A 29 12.19 -5.80 8.02
C GLN A 29 13.41 -6.69 8.27
N VAL A 30 13.22 -7.89 8.84
CA VAL A 30 14.31 -8.85 9.04
C VAL A 30 14.70 -9.53 7.72
N GLU A 31 13.77 -9.74 6.80
CA GLU A 31 14.06 -10.16 5.42
C GLU A 31 14.79 -9.06 4.65
N ASN A 32 14.42 -7.79 4.85
CA ASN A 32 15.11 -6.64 4.26
C ASN A 32 16.57 -6.52 4.73
N LEU A 33 16.88 -6.95 5.96
CA LEU A 33 18.27 -7.05 6.46
C LEU A 33 19.10 -8.08 5.69
N ARG A 34 18.48 -9.09 5.07
CA ARG A 34 19.18 -10.08 4.22
C ARG A 34 19.45 -9.56 2.81
N GLU A 35 18.65 -8.62 2.34
CA GLU A 35 18.79 -8.00 1.01
C GLU A 35 19.65 -6.71 1.02
N LEU A 36 20.12 -6.31 2.20
CA LEU A 36 20.92 -5.10 2.38
C LEU A 36 22.29 -5.25 1.72
N GLU A 37 22.56 -4.40 0.73
CA GLU A 37 23.85 -4.39 0.06
C GLU A 37 25.02 -4.10 1.02
N PRO A 38 26.21 -4.68 0.79
CA PRO A 38 27.39 -4.46 1.63
C PRO A 38 27.78 -2.99 1.80
N LEU A 39 27.50 -2.14 0.80
CA LEU A 39 27.82 -0.73 0.84
C LEU A 39 26.88 0.07 1.78
N ALA A 40 25.59 -0.24 1.74
CA ALA A 40 24.60 0.40 2.60
C ALA A 40 24.83 0.02 4.08
N THR A 41 25.13 -1.25 4.36
CA THR A 41 25.48 -1.72 5.71
C THR A 41 26.76 -1.06 6.23
N PHE A 42 27.77 -0.87 5.37
CA PHE A 42 28.99 -0.14 5.71
C PHE A 42 28.70 1.33 6.05
N ALA A 43 27.89 2.03 5.25
CA ALA A 43 27.54 3.44 5.47
C ALA A 43 26.75 3.64 6.77
N ILE A 44 25.76 2.78 7.03
CA ILE A 44 24.99 2.78 8.28
C ILE A 44 25.92 2.51 9.48
N GLY A 45 26.83 1.55 9.35
CA GLY A 45 27.84 1.24 10.36
C GLY A 45 28.76 2.42 10.66
N LEU A 46 29.27 3.09 9.63
CA LEU A 46 30.15 4.26 9.76
C LEU A 46 29.42 5.40 10.50
N MET A 47 28.19 5.71 10.10
CA MET A 47 27.39 6.74 10.74
C MET A 47 27.03 6.40 12.18
N ALA A 48 26.70 5.14 12.47
CA ALA A 48 26.43 4.67 13.83
C ALA A 48 27.65 4.83 14.74
N VAL A 49 28.86 4.55 14.24
CA VAL A 49 30.11 4.76 14.99
C VAL A 49 30.39 6.24 15.21
N LEU A 50 30.21 7.09 14.20
CA LEU A 50 30.43 8.54 14.32
C LEU A 50 29.46 9.19 15.30
N VAL A 51 28.15 8.98 15.10
CA VAL A 51 27.10 9.54 15.96
C VAL A 51 27.19 8.94 17.37
N GLY A 52 27.37 7.62 17.46
CA GLY A 52 27.57 6.92 18.73
C GLY A 52 28.78 7.44 19.49
N GLY A 53 29.89 7.75 18.80
CA GLY A 53 31.08 8.35 19.39
C GLY A 53 30.84 9.77 19.92
N ILE A 54 30.10 10.61 19.18
CA ILE A 54 29.72 11.96 19.62
C ILE A 54 28.84 11.90 20.87
N VAL A 55 27.82 11.03 20.86
CA VAL A 55 26.91 10.84 22.00
C VAL A 55 27.63 10.25 23.20
N PHE A 56 28.52 9.28 22.99
CA PHE A 56 29.37 8.72 24.03
C PHE A 56 30.24 9.80 24.67
N ARG A 57 30.79 10.72 23.88
CA ARG A 57 31.58 11.85 24.41
C ARG A 57 30.70 12.85 25.17
N ALA A 58 29.50 13.14 24.67
CA ALA A 58 28.56 14.06 25.29
C ALA A 58 28.01 13.54 26.64
N THR A 59 27.78 12.23 26.75
CA THR A 59 27.21 11.58 27.95
C THR A 59 28.19 11.38 29.10
N ARG A 60 29.48 11.73 28.90
CA ARG A 60 30.57 11.63 29.90
C ARG A 60 30.47 10.34 30.74
N PRO A 61 30.59 9.16 30.10
CA PRO A 61 30.34 7.86 30.72
C PRO A 61 31.29 7.54 31.88
N ARG A 62 32.45 8.20 31.93
CA ARG A 62 33.45 8.05 33.00
C ARG A 62 33.01 8.66 34.33
N ASN A 63 32.04 9.57 34.34
CA ASN A 63 31.52 10.15 35.57
C ASN A 63 30.48 9.21 36.20
N PRO A 64 30.42 9.08 37.53
CA PRO A 64 29.36 8.34 38.20
C PRO A 64 27.98 8.91 37.82
N SER A 65 26.95 8.08 37.88
CA SER A 65 25.57 8.52 37.68
C SER A 65 25.20 9.60 38.70
N ALA A 66 24.61 10.72 38.26
CA ALA A 66 24.23 11.83 39.14
C ALA A 66 23.05 11.50 40.07
N TYR A 67 22.27 10.49 39.69
CA TYR A 67 21.10 10.00 40.40
C TYR A 67 21.18 8.49 40.56
N ARG A 68 20.69 8.00 41.68
CA ARG A 68 20.57 6.59 42.00
C ARG A 68 19.12 6.20 42.18
N PHE A 69 18.80 4.98 41.78
CA PHE A 69 17.52 4.35 41.98
C PHE A 69 17.67 3.26 43.04
N ASN A 70 16.90 3.38 44.10
CA ASN A 70 16.94 2.47 45.22
C ASN A 70 15.71 1.56 45.21
N VAL A 71 15.95 0.28 45.47
CA VAL A 71 14.90 -0.70 45.77
C VAL A 71 14.97 -1.03 47.25
N HIS A 72 13.96 -0.59 48.00
CA HIS A 72 13.81 -0.87 49.42
C HIS A 72 12.80 -1.98 49.63
N PHE A 73 13.18 -2.98 50.42
CA PHE A 73 12.28 -4.04 50.87
C PHE A 73 11.78 -3.69 52.28
N LYS A 74 10.48 -3.79 52.50
CA LYS A 74 9.75 -3.66 53.77
C LYS A 74 9.76 -2.29 54.44
N LYS A 75 10.71 -1.39 54.12
CA LYS A 75 10.87 -0.08 54.76
C LYS A 75 10.71 1.06 53.75
N LYS A 76 9.78 1.97 54.03
CA LYS A 76 9.58 3.19 53.22
C LYS A 76 10.78 4.14 53.39
N PRO A 77 11.40 4.63 52.30
CA PRO A 77 12.46 5.62 52.40
C PRO A 77 11.92 6.95 52.93
N LYS A 78 12.73 7.67 53.73
CA LYS A 78 12.35 8.94 54.36
C LYS A 78 12.81 10.17 53.58
N GLU A 79 13.95 10.08 52.91
CA GLU A 79 14.62 11.24 52.26
C GLU A 79 14.67 11.12 50.74
N ASP A 80 14.34 9.95 50.18
CA ASP A 80 14.31 9.73 48.74
C ASP A 80 12.95 10.11 48.14
N ILE A 81 12.96 10.50 46.86
CA ILE A 81 11.74 10.70 46.08
C ILE A 81 11.15 9.33 45.76
N LEU A 82 10.01 8.99 46.37
CA LEU A 82 9.30 7.74 46.09
C LEU A 82 8.65 7.81 44.70
N LEU A 83 8.97 6.87 43.81
CA LEU A 83 8.32 6.76 42.50
C LEU A 83 7.02 5.96 42.58
N PHE A 84 7.12 4.71 43.05
CA PHE A 84 5.99 3.79 43.21
C PHE A 84 6.33 2.65 44.18
N HIS A 85 5.32 1.91 44.63
CA HIS A 85 5.51 0.71 45.46
C HIS A 85 4.65 -0.46 44.96
N ILE A 86 5.14 -1.68 45.15
CA ILE A 86 4.42 -2.92 44.84
C ILE A 86 4.52 -3.82 46.07
N GLY A 87 3.43 -3.96 46.81
CA GLY A 87 3.41 -4.69 48.08
C GLY A 87 4.41 -4.11 49.10
N GLN A 88 5.39 -4.92 49.50
CA GLN A 88 6.46 -4.51 50.44
C GLN A 88 7.73 -3.99 49.72
N VAL A 89 7.68 -3.72 48.42
CA VAL A 89 8.83 -3.22 47.64
C VAL A 89 8.59 -1.76 47.27
N TYR A 90 9.51 -0.87 47.66
CA TYR A 90 9.46 0.56 47.37
C TYR A 90 10.58 0.93 46.40
N PHE A 91 10.23 1.67 45.34
CA PHE A 91 11.16 2.19 44.36
C PHE A 91 11.32 3.70 44.59
N SER A 92 12.54 4.16 44.80
CA SER A 92 12.83 5.58 45.06
C SER A 92 14.04 6.09 44.28
N VAL A 93 14.12 7.40 44.10
CA VAL A 93 15.22 8.09 43.43
C VAL A 93 15.84 9.10 44.38
N ALA A 94 17.16 9.10 44.44
CA ALA A 94 17.94 10.05 45.23
C ALA A 94 19.14 10.57 44.42
N ARG A 95 19.70 11.69 44.85
CA ARG A 95 20.97 12.18 44.33
C ARG A 95 22.09 11.24 44.77
N ASN A 96 23.05 11.02 43.89
CA ASN A 96 24.21 10.17 44.19
C ASN A 96 25.32 11.04 44.77
N GLU A 97 25.40 11.11 46.09
CA GLU A 97 26.32 12.02 46.77
C GLU A 97 27.64 11.37 47.20
N ASP A 98 27.72 10.03 47.39
CA ASP A 98 28.98 9.27 47.57
C ASP A 98 28.77 7.74 47.77
N ASP A 99 27.54 7.24 47.76
CA ASP A 99 27.27 5.82 48.03
C ASP A 99 27.72 4.91 46.88
N PRO A 100 28.18 3.67 47.16
CA PRO A 100 28.54 2.71 46.13
C PRO A 100 27.29 2.28 45.35
N VAL A 101 27.21 2.73 44.10
CA VAL A 101 26.12 2.42 43.18
C VAL A 101 26.59 1.42 42.14
N ILE A 102 25.72 0.45 41.81
CA ILE A 102 25.96 -0.47 40.71
C ILE A 102 25.70 0.28 39.41
N ASP A 103 26.77 0.73 38.76
CA ASP A 103 26.76 1.38 37.46
C ASP A 103 27.26 0.42 36.36
N MET A 104 26.86 0.68 35.12
CA MET A 104 27.28 -0.14 33.98
C MET A 104 28.78 0.04 33.71
N PRO A 105 29.57 -1.03 33.51
CA PRO A 105 31.00 -0.92 33.22
C PRO A 105 31.27 -0.05 31.99
N TYR A 106 32.32 0.77 32.04
CA TYR A 106 32.68 1.71 30.98
C TYR A 106 32.87 1.04 29.60
N TRP A 107 33.52 -0.13 29.58
CA TRP A 107 33.74 -0.89 28.34
C TRP A 107 32.42 -1.35 27.72
N LEU A 108 31.43 -1.71 28.54
CA LEU A 108 30.13 -2.16 28.09
C LEU A 108 29.31 -1.00 27.53
N GLN A 109 29.36 0.18 28.17
CA GLN A 109 28.75 1.41 27.63
C GLN A 109 29.35 1.79 26.27
N ARG A 110 30.67 1.61 26.11
CA ARG A 110 31.40 1.92 24.86
C ARG A 110 30.99 1.00 23.70
N LEU A 111 30.62 -0.25 23.98
CA LEU A 111 30.11 -1.19 22.98
C LEU A 111 28.62 -0.99 22.70
N LEU A 112 27.81 -0.80 23.75
CA LEU A 112 26.36 -0.64 23.62
C LEU A 112 25.97 0.61 22.84
N THR A 113 26.67 1.74 23.03
CA THR A 113 26.31 3.00 22.38
C THR A 113 26.29 2.89 20.85
N PRO A 114 27.38 2.51 20.15
CA PRO A 114 27.35 2.36 18.70
C PRO A 114 26.43 1.22 18.25
N ALA A 115 26.33 0.11 19.01
CA ALA A 115 25.42 -0.98 18.67
C ALA A 115 23.95 -0.56 18.70
N CYS A 116 23.56 0.26 19.68
CA CYS A 116 22.22 0.84 19.76
C CYS A 116 21.93 1.77 18.58
N PHE A 117 22.87 2.63 18.19
CA PHE A 117 22.70 3.50 17.02
C PHE A 117 22.67 2.72 15.71
N LEU A 118 23.47 1.66 15.59
CA LEU A 118 23.41 0.74 14.46
C LEU A 118 22.03 0.13 14.35
N MET A 119 21.49 -0.42 15.44
CA MET A 119 20.16 -1.03 15.46
C MET A 119 19.05 -0.03 15.17
N VAL A 120 19.11 1.19 15.71
CA VAL A 120 18.16 2.25 15.38
C VAL A 120 18.26 2.63 13.90
N GLY A 121 19.48 2.73 13.35
CA GLY A 121 19.68 2.96 11.92
C GLY A 121 19.05 1.86 11.07
N LEU A 122 19.32 0.60 11.39
CA LEU A 122 18.76 -0.56 10.71
C LEU A 122 17.22 -0.62 10.77
N LEU A 123 16.62 -0.20 11.88
CA LEU A 123 15.15 -0.12 12.04
C LEU A 123 14.53 1.09 11.34
N ALA A 124 15.27 2.20 11.24
CA ALA A 124 14.77 3.45 10.68
C ALA A 124 14.83 3.49 9.15
N PHE A 125 15.80 2.82 8.53
CA PHE A 125 15.97 2.84 7.07
C PHE A 125 15.04 1.82 6.39
N SER A 126 14.04 2.33 5.68
CA SER A 126 13.15 1.58 4.79
C SER A 126 13.80 1.27 3.43
N HIS A 127 13.25 0.32 2.66
CA HIS A 127 13.70 0.00 1.29
C HIS A 127 13.87 1.23 0.39
N ARG A 128 13.02 2.26 0.57
CA ARG A 128 13.07 3.48 -0.23
C ARG A 128 14.32 4.31 0.07
N GLU A 129 14.72 4.40 1.33
CA GLU A 129 15.89 5.17 1.76
C GLU A 129 17.18 4.42 1.46
N ILE A 130 17.16 3.09 1.60
CA ILE A 130 18.28 2.21 1.20
C ILE A 130 18.50 2.32 -0.31
N GLY A 131 17.44 2.30 -1.13
CA GLY A 131 17.54 2.52 -2.58
C GLY A 131 17.95 3.95 -2.99
N LEU A 132 17.86 4.93 -2.09
CA LEU A 132 18.42 6.28 -2.29
C LEU A 132 19.92 6.30 -1.94
N LEU A 133 20.33 5.58 -0.89
CA LEU A 133 21.74 5.37 -0.53
C LEU A 133 22.49 4.55 -1.59
N GLU A 134 21.84 3.58 -2.23
CA GLU A 134 22.38 2.82 -3.36
C GLU A 134 22.65 3.70 -4.59
N LYS A 135 21.84 4.75 -4.77
CA LYS A 135 22.04 5.76 -5.83
C LYS A 135 23.06 6.83 -5.45
N PHE A 136 23.46 6.90 -4.19
CA PHE A 136 24.39 7.92 -3.71
C PHE A 136 25.78 7.83 -4.36
N PRO A 137 26.40 6.65 -4.57
CA PRO A 137 27.63 6.53 -5.36
C PRO A 137 27.46 6.93 -6.82
N ALA A 138 26.32 6.61 -7.44
CA ALA A 138 26.01 7.02 -8.81
C ALA A 138 25.82 8.56 -8.92
N GLN A 139 25.24 9.19 -7.89
CA GLN A 139 25.10 10.65 -7.77
C GLN A 139 26.41 11.35 -7.39
N MET A 140 27.27 10.68 -6.61
CA MET A 140 28.64 11.08 -6.30
C MET A 140 29.62 10.73 -7.41
N SER A 141 29.19 10.01 -8.46
CA SER A 141 30.07 9.68 -9.57
C SER A 141 30.52 10.99 -10.21
N LEU A 142 31.79 11.29 -9.97
CA LEU A 142 32.56 12.43 -10.48
C LEU A 142 32.72 12.40 -12.02
N GLY A 143 31.82 11.73 -12.73
CA GLY A 143 31.82 11.55 -14.18
C GLY A 143 30.72 12.37 -14.84
N LYS A 144 31.04 13.63 -15.15
CA LYS A 144 30.25 14.59 -15.95
C LYS A 144 29.03 15.17 -15.24
N THR A 145 29.28 16.14 -14.37
CA THR A 145 28.27 17.16 -14.04
C THR A 145 27.75 17.78 -15.34
N PRO A 146 26.42 17.85 -15.57
CA PRO A 146 25.89 18.54 -16.74
C PRO A 146 26.44 19.96 -16.77
N THR A 147 27.07 20.33 -17.89
CA THR A 147 27.65 21.66 -18.08
C THR A 147 26.71 22.51 -18.90
N CYS A 148 26.78 23.83 -18.73
CA CYS A 148 26.08 24.74 -19.63
C CYS A 148 26.60 24.52 -21.06
N GLU A 149 25.69 24.39 -22.02
CA GLU A 149 26.07 24.29 -23.43
C GLU A 149 26.82 25.55 -23.86
N ASP A 150 27.99 25.35 -24.46
CA ASP A 150 28.78 26.45 -25.02
C ASP A 150 28.10 26.93 -26.31
N PRO A 151 27.76 28.22 -26.44
CA PRO A 151 27.18 28.75 -27.68
C PRO A 151 28.07 28.52 -28.90
N ASN A 152 29.39 28.32 -28.75
CA ASN A 152 30.28 28.00 -29.87
C ASN A 152 30.17 26.53 -30.31
N GLU A 153 29.87 25.59 -29.41
CA GLU A 153 29.67 24.16 -29.75
C GLU A 153 28.32 23.91 -30.45
N SER A 154 27.30 24.73 -30.17
CA SER A 154 25.99 24.63 -30.83
C SER A 154 26.06 24.99 -32.32
N MET A 155 26.94 25.94 -32.69
CA MET A 155 27.21 26.29 -34.09
C MET A 155 27.93 25.17 -34.84
N GLN A 156 28.93 24.53 -34.24
CA GLN A 156 29.61 23.38 -34.85
C GLN A 156 28.65 22.20 -35.08
N LYS A 157 27.78 21.89 -34.10
CA LYS A 157 26.76 20.85 -34.25
C LYS A 157 25.71 21.14 -35.32
N ALA A 158 25.49 22.41 -35.67
CA ALA A 158 24.61 22.78 -36.78
C ALA A 158 25.28 22.57 -38.15
N GLU A 159 26.60 22.81 -38.27
CA GLU A 159 27.38 22.52 -39.48
C GLU A 159 27.52 21.02 -39.78
N GLU A 160 27.47 20.16 -38.74
CA GLU A 160 27.55 18.70 -38.87
C GLU A 160 26.23 18.04 -39.32
N ARG A 161 25.09 18.76 -39.31
CA ARG A 161 23.80 18.18 -39.73
C ARG A 161 23.79 17.93 -41.24
N PRO A 162 23.57 16.69 -41.70
CA PRO A 162 23.59 16.35 -43.13
C PRO A 162 22.52 17.12 -43.92
N GLU A 163 21.36 17.42 -43.32
CA GLU A 163 20.34 18.25 -43.93
C GLU A 163 20.77 19.72 -44.17
N CYS A 164 21.65 20.28 -43.34
CA CYS A 164 22.07 21.68 -43.43
C CYS A 164 23.30 21.89 -44.32
N GLN A 165 24.09 20.86 -44.59
CA GLN A 165 25.31 20.97 -45.41
C GLN A 165 25.03 21.36 -46.87
N LEU A 166 23.94 20.85 -47.45
CA LEU A 166 23.52 21.19 -48.81
C LEU A 166 23.06 22.65 -48.93
N VAL A 167 22.28 23.12 -47.94
CA VAL A 167 21.79 24.50 -47.88
C VAL A 167 22.93 25.47 -47.63
N LEU A 168 23.85 25.15 -46.72
CA LEU A 168 25.07 25.94 -46.49
C LEU A 168 25.93 26.04 -47.76
N ARG A 169 26.06 24.95 -48.51
CA ARG A 169 26.86 24.93 -49.75
C ARG A 169 26.17 25.72 -50.86
N ALA A 170 24.85 25.61 -51.01
CA ALA A 170 24.08 26.40 -51.96
C ALA A 170 24.14 27.90 -51.64
N PHE A 171 24.09 28.28 -50.36
CA PHE A 171 24.26 29.66 -49.90
C PHE A 171 25.67 30.20 -50.18
N ARG A 172 26.73 29.44 -49.85
CA ARG A 172 28.13 29.83 -50.13
C ARG A 172 28.42 30.00 -51.62
N LEU A 173 27.72 29.26 -52.47
CA LEU A 173 27.84 29.35 -53.93
C LEU A 173 26.91 30.42 -54.53
N GLY A 174 26.14 31.15 -53.72
CA GLY A 174 25.24 32.23 -54.16
C GLY A 174 23.92 31.74 -54.78
N TYR A 175 23.61 30.44 -54.68
CA TYR A 175 22.36 29.87 -55.19
C TYR A 175 21.18 30.02 -54.23
N ALA A 176 21.45 30.32 -52.95
CA ALA A 176 20.42 30.60 -51.94
C ALA A 176 20.73 31.93 -51.25
N THR A 177 19.70 32.76 -51.02
CA THR A 177 19.81 34.07 -50.38
C THR A 177 19.69 34.04 -48.86
N GLU A 178 19.15 32.95 -48.29
CA GLU A 178 18.96 32.77 -46.85
C GLU A 178 19.18 31.30 -46.46
N LEU A 179 19.61 31.06 -45.21
CA LEU A 179 19.91 29.73 -44.66
C LEU A 179 18.69 29.04 -44.01
N GLY A 180 17.55 29.72 -43.91
CA GLY A 180 16.33 29.18 -43.28
C GLY A 180 16.54 28.69 -41.85
N ASP A 181 15.93 27.57 -41.49
CA ASP A 181 16.05 26.93 -40.17
C ASP A 181 17.49 26.52 -39.81
N CYS A 182 18.37 26.38 -40.80
CA CYS A 182 19.80 26.10 -40.59
C CYS A 182 20.61 27.36 -40.21
N GLY A 183 20.02 28.57 -40.30
CA GLY A 183 20.65 29.84 -39.95
C GLY A 183 20.19 30.44 -38.61
N ASN A 184 19.08 29.95 -38.05
CA ASN A 184 18.53 30.46 -36.79
C ASN A 184 19.18 29.81 -35.58
N VAL A 185 20.40 30.24 -35.25
CA VAL A 185 20.95 30.05 -33.91
C VAL A 185 20.20 31.03 -33.00
N GLU A 186 19.50 30.56 -31.97
CA GLU A 186 18.84 31.40 -30.97
C GLU A 186 19.87 32.38 -30.36
N THR A 187 20.03 33.56 -30.95
CA THR A 187 20.86 34.67 -30.45
C THR A 187 20.09 35.48 -29.41
N GLY A 188 19.32 34.78 -28.56
CA GLY A 188 18.73 35.40 -27.38
C GLY A 188 19.83 35.79 -26.39
N PRO A 189 19.58 36.78 -25.50
CA PRO A 189 20.47 37.03 -24.38
C PRO A 189 20.74 35.71 -23.64
N PRO A 190 21.98 35.47 -23.15
CA PRO A 190 22.34 34.18 -22.57
C PRO A 190 21.34 33.81 -21.48
N LYS A 191 20.59 32.71 -21.69
CA LYS A 191 19.71 32.16 -20.66
C LYS A 191 20.59 31.86 -19.45
N LEU A 192 20.30 32.47 -18.30
CA LEU A 192 21.04 32.22 -17.07
C LEU A 192 21.04 30.72 -16.77
N CYS A 193 22.19 30.09 -16.94
CA CYS A 193 22.38 28.67 -16.70
C CYS A 193 22.96 28.48 -15.29
N PHE A 194 22.22 27.74 -14.46
CA PHE A 194 22.62 27.43 -13.07
C PHE A 194 23.49 26.18 -12.97
N LEU A 195 23.75 25.50 -14.09
CA LEU A 195 24.65 24.35 -14.15
C LEU A 195 26.11 24.80 -14.05
N ARG A 196 27.01 23.83 -13.90
CA ARG A 196 28.45 24.09 -13.83
C ARG A 196 28.94 24.61 -15.18
N GLN A 197 29.71 25.69 -15.20
CA GLN A 197 30.35 26.11 -16.45
C GLN A 197 31.54 25.18 -16.77
N LYS A 198 31.86 24.98 -18.05
CA LYS A 198 32.93 24.05 -18.49
C LYS A 198 34.28 24.37 -17.82
N ASP A 199 34.57 25.66 -17.64
CA ASP A 199 35.81 26.16 -17.04
C ASP A 199 35.72 26.36 -15.51
N GLU A 200 34.56 26.09 -14.89
CA GLU A 200 34.37 26.28 -13.46
C GLU A 200 35.02 25.14 -12.64
N PRO A 201 35.92 25.42 -11.68
CA PRO A 201 36.47 24.41 -10.78
C PRO A 201 35.38 23.76 -9.92
N TYR A 202 35.49 22.46 -9.63
CA TYR A 202 34.49 21.74 -8.84
C TYR A 202 34.22 22.35 -7.47
N LEU A 203 35.28 22.80 -6.78
CA LEU A 203 35.15 23.45 -5.47
C LEU A 203 34.40 24.78 -5.56
N HIS A 204 34.61 25.53 -6.65
CA HIS A 204 33.90 26.78 -6.89
C HIS A 204 32.41 26.51 -7.14
N TYR A 205 32.08 25.54 -7.99
CA TYR A 205 30.70 25.13 -8.23
C TYR A 205 29.98 24.65 -6.96
N ALA A 206 30.64 23.80 -6.16
CA ALA A 206 30.10 23.33 -4.88
C ALA A 206 29.89 24.49 -3.90
N SER A 207 30.82 25.44 -3.83
CA SER A 207 30.69 26.63 -2.99
C SER A 207 29.54 27.54 -3.44
N ARG A 208 29.31 27.67 -4.77
CA ARG A 208 28.21 28.44 -5.36
C ARG A 208 26.85 27.80 -5.07
N LEU A 209 26.76 26.47 -5.15
CA LEU A 209 25.56 25.74 -4.74
C LEU A 209 25.28 25.88 -3.24
N LEU A 210 26.31 25.78 -2.41
CA LEU A 210 26.17 25.97 -0.96
C LEU A 210 25.80 27.40 -0.59
N ALA A 211 26.41 28.40 -1.24
CA ALA A 211 26.08 29.81 -1.05
C ALA A 211 24.66 30.11 -1.54
N GLY A 212 24.25 29.56 -2.68
CA GLY A 212 22.88 29.64 -3.20
C GLY A 212 21.88 29.01 -2.23
N ALA A 213 22.14 27.79 -1.76
CA ALA A 213 21.32 27.12 -0.75
C ALA A 213 21.24 27.93 0.55
N TYR A 214 22.38 28.45 1.03
CA TYR A 214 22.47 29.30 2.20
C TYR A 214 21.66 30.59 2.03
N HIS A 215 21.80 31.32 0.92
CA HIS A 215 21.03 32.53 0.65
C HIS A 215 19.53 32.24 0.47
N THR A 216 19.16 31.11 -0.11
CA THR A 216 17.74 30.69 -0.23
C THR A 216 17.17 30.37 1.15
N THR A 217 17.97 29.74 2.01
CA THR A 217 17.56 29.40 3.38
C THR A 217 17.49 30.67 4.23
N VAL A 218 18.49 31.55 4.15
CA VAL A 218 18.55 32.82 4.89
C VAL A 218 17.46 33.80 4.45
N SER A 219 17.14 33.89 3.15
CA SER A 219 16.02 34.72 2.66
C SER A 219 14.64 34.15 3.02
N GLN A 220 14.54 32.84 3.23
CA GLN A 220 13.36 32.22 3.85
C GLN A 220 13.26 32.51 5.36
N PHE A 221 14.37 32.85 6.02
CA PHE A 221 14.43 33.24 7.44
C PHE A 221 14.30 34.76 7.67
N ASP A 222 14.06 35.57 6.63
CA ASP A 222 13.78 37.00 6.79
C ASP A 222 12.45 37.22 7.54
N GLN A 223 12.37 38.22 8.41
CA GLN A 223 11.27 38.38 9.39
C GLN A 223 9.88 38.49 8.75
N GLN A 224 9.77 39.11 7.57
CA GLN A 224 8.50 39.17 6.83
C GLN A 224 8.08 37.81 6.26
N ASN A 225 9.04 36.97 5.86
CA ASN A 225 8.78 35.60 5.44
C ASN A 225 8.46 34.72 6.63
N LEU A 226 9.02 34.98 7.82
CA LEU A 226 8.69 34.23 9.04
C LEU A 226 7.23 34.43 9.44
N ASP A 227 6.68 35.63 9.39
CA ASP A 227 5.27 35.86 9.74
C ASP A 227 4.31 35.28 8.70
N ALA A 228 4.61 35.43 7.41
CA ALA A 228 3.83 34.81 6.33
C ALA A 228 3.92 33.28 6.36
N THR A 229 5.11 32.74 6.65
CA THR A 229 5.34 31.29 6.80
C THR A 229 4.71 30.78 8.07
N LYS A 230 4.67 31.56 9.15
CA LYS A 230 3.98 31.21 10.40
C LYS A 230 2.48 31.21 10.21
N ALA A 231 1.91 32.20 9.51
CA ALA A 231 0.49 32.23 9.17
C ALA A 231 0.11 31.06 8.24
N LYS A 232 0.94 30.80 7.21
CA LYS A 232 0.76 29.66 6.30
C LYS A 232 0.95 28.34 7.02
N TRP A 233 1.93 28.23 7.93
CA TRP A 233 2.14 27.06 8.77
C TRP A 233 0.99 26.86 9.74
N GLN A 234 0.44 27.91 10.35
CA GLN A 234 -0.77 27.83 11.16
C GLN A 234 -1.94 27.30 10.32
N GLN A 235 -2.14 27.87 9.13
CA GLN A 235 -3.19 27.45 8.21
C GLN A 235 -2.99 26.00 7.72
N ASP A 236 -1.74 25.62 7.42
CA ASP A 236 -1.37 24.27 7.01
C ASP A 236 -1.42 23.29 8.19
N MET A 237 -1.20 23.73 9.43
CA MET A 237 -1.35 22.95 10.67
C MET A 237 -2.81 22.76 11.03
N ASP A 238 -3.66 23.77 10.89
CA ASP A 238 -5.12 23.68 11.07
C ASP A 238 -5.71 22.77 9.98
N ARG A 239 -5.22 22.91 8.74
CA ARG A 239 -5.58 22.03 7.63
C ARG A 239 -5.04 20.63 7.85
N LEU A 240 -3.80 20.49 8.34
CA LEU A 240 -3.23 19.21 8.73
C LEU A 240 -4.11 18.60 9.79
N GLU A 241 -4.40 19.22 10.92
CA GLU A 241 -5.29 18.69 11.96
C GLU A 241 -6.63 18.17 11.39
N SER A 242 -7.27 18.90 10.46
CA SER A 242 -8.47 18.41 9.78
C SER A 242 -8.22 17.21 8.86
N ILE A 243 -7.08 17.21 8.14
CA ILE A 243 -6.64 16.12 7.27
C ILE A 243 -6.13 14.94 8.08
N THR A 244 -5.43 15.12 9.20
CA THR A 244 -4.99 14.08 10.12
C THR A 244 -6.21 13.56 10.85
N HIS A 245 -7.20 14.33 11.26
CA HIS A 245 -8.42 13.76 11.79
C HIS A 245 -9.21 12.99 10.72
N SER A 246 -9.28 13.48 9.47
CA SER A 246 -9.92 12.72 8.39
C SER A 246 -9.13 11.48 8.00
N LYS A 247 -7.80 11.57 7.92
CA LYS A 247 -6.85 10.52 7.53
C LYS A 247 -6.58 9.54 8.65
N VAL A 248 -6.59 9.97 9.91
CA VAL A 248 -6.54 9.13 11.12
C VAL A 248 -7.90 8.51 11.33
N ALA A 249 -9.04 9.15 11.06
CA ALA A 249 -10.34 8.45 11.02
C ALA A 249 -10.45 7.46 9.84
N GLU A 250 -9.82 7.77 8.70
CA GLU A 250 -9.70 6.89 7.53
C GLU A 250 -8.68 5.74 7.78
N ALA A 251 -7.61 6.00 8.54
CA ALA A 251 -6.53 5.04 8.86
C ALA A 251 -6.79 4.24 10.15
N THR A 252 -7.58 4.75 11.10
CA THR A 252 -8.03 4.02 12.31
C THR A 252 -9.16 3.04 12.01
N GLY A 253 -9.53 2.86 10.74
CA GLY A 253 -10.10 1.62 10.26
C GLY A 253 -11.50 1.30 10.80
N GLN A 254 -12.32 2.30 11.08
CA GLN A 254 -13.75 2.08 11.23
C GLN A 254 -14.35 1.86 9.84
N ALA A 255 -14.71 0.60 9.56
CA ALA A 255 -15.46 0.23 8.38
C ALA A 255 -16.72 1.12 8.26
N ARG A 256 -16.75 2.01 7.26
CA ARG A 256 -17.87 2.93 7.01
C ARG A 256 -19.12 2.18 6.55
N SER A 257 -18.94 0.97 6.03
CA SER A 257 -19.99 0.04 5.63
C SER A 257 -19.73 -1.38 6.16
N ARG A 258 -20.78 -2.20 6.28
CA ARG A 258 -20.67 -3.63 6.58
C ARG A 258 -21.47 -4.45 5.57
N HIS A 259 -20.86 -5.52 5.10
CA HIS A 259 -21.31 -6.37 4.03
C HIS A 259 -21.25 -7.82 4.49
N PHE A 260 -22.41 -8.44 4.62
CA PHE A 260 -22.53 -9.83 5.04
C PHE A 260 -22.78 -10.67 3.79
N ILE A 261 -21.94 -11.67 3.55
CA ILE A 261 -22.09 -12.61 2.45
C ILE A 261 -22.43 -13.97 3.05
N LEU A 262 -23.67 -14.40 2.85
CA LEU A 262 -24.19 -15.69 3.30
C LEU A 262 -24.12 -16.66 2.14
N SER A 263 -23.52 -17.82 2.36
CA SER A 263 -23.44 -18.88 1.36
C SER A 263 -23.77 -20.24 1.96
N ASN A 264 -24.45 -21.08 1.18
CA ASN A 264 -24.68 -22.49 1.48
C ASN A 264 -23.49 -23.40 1.15
N LEU A 265 -22.37 -22.83 0.71
CA LEU A 265 -21.12 -23.56 0.47
C LEU A 265 -20.44 -23.98 1.78
N ALA A 266 -19.66 -25.06 1.70
CA ALA A 266 -18.80 -25.54 2.78
C ALA A 266 -17.78 -24.46 3.19
N PRO A 267 -17.32 -24.40 4.45
CA PRO A 267 -16.16 -23.58 4.79
C PRO A 267 -14.96 -24.09 3.98
N PRO A 268 -14.11 -23.20 3.43
CA PRO A 268 -12.92 -23.61 2.70
C PRO A 268 -12.00 -24.45 3.61
N GLU A 269 -11.41 -25.52 3.07
CA GLU A 269 -10.48 -26.37 3.81
C GLU A 269 -9.18 -25.61 4.13
N ASN A 270 -9.11 -25.08 5.36
CA ASN A 270 -7.90 -24.78 6.13
C ASN A 270 -8.28 -24.13 7.48
N PRO A 271 -8.50 -24.92 8.55
CA PRO A 271 -9.20 -24.43 9.74
C PRO A 271 -8.35 -23.60 10.71
N THR A 272 -7.02 -23.74 10.70
CA THR A 272 -6.16 -23.29 11.81
C THR A 272 -5.47 -21.96 11.55
N TRP A 273 -5.06 -21.66 10.30
CA TRP A 273 -4.35 -20.41 10.01
C TRP A 273 -5.29 -19.19 9.86
N MET A 274 -6.52 -19.37 9.37
CA MET A 274 -7.52 -18.30 9.29
C MET A 274 -8.04 -17.87 10.67
N LYS A 275 -8.36 -18.83 11.56
CA LYS A 275 -8.88 -18.53 12.92
C LYS A 275 -7.87 -17.82 13.83
N ILE A 276 -6.57 -18.11 13.67
CA ILE A 276 -5.50 -17.45 14.44
C ILE A 276 -5.15 -16.07 13.85
N LYS A 277 -5.35 -15.86 12.54
CA LYS A 277 -5.14 -14.56 11.87
C LYS A 277 -6.21 -13.52 12.20
N ASP A 278 -7.48 -13.92 12.31
CA ASP A 278 -8.60 -13.00 12.58
C ASP A 278 -8.56 -12.35 13.97
N VAL A 279 -7.95 -13.01 14.95
CA VAL A 279 -7.84 -12.49 16.32
C VAL A 279 -6.74 -11.43 16.47
N PHE A 280 -5.68 -11.49 15.64
CA PHE A 280 -4.45 -10.77 15.95
C PHE A 280 -4.01 -9.66 15.00
N ARG A 281 -4.53 -9.49 13.76
CA ARG A 281 -4.11 -8.35 12.89
C ARG A 281 -5.20 -7.79 11.95
N PRO A 282 -5.68 -6.54 12.16
CA PRO A 282 -6.80 -5.96 11.41
C PRO A 282 -6.55 -5.49 9.96
N SER A 283 -5.37 -5.70 9.36
CA SER A 283 -5.00 -5.13 8.04
C SER A 283 -4.31 -6.09 7.05
N ARG A 284 -4.09 -7.37 7.40
CA ARG A 284 -3.30 -8.33 6.61
C ARG A 284 -3.96 -8.91 5.37
N CYS A 285 -5.23 -8.61 5.11
CA CYS A 285 -5.90 -9.19 3.95
C CYS A 285 -5.37 -8.67 2.62
N ILE A 286 -4.86 -7.43 2.56
CA ILE A 286 -4.27 -6.89 1.33
C ILE A 286 -2.99 -7.68 1.01
N ASP A 287 -2.15 -7.93 2.01
CA ASP A 287 -0.94 -8.76 1.85
C ASP A 287 -1.32 -10.19 1.44
N GLU A 288 -2.33 -10.77 2.07
CA GLU A 288 -2.82 -12.11 1.75
C GLU A 288 -3.35 -12.21 0.32
N PHE A 289 -4.15 -11.23 -0.10
CA PHE A 289 -4.71 -11.20 -1.45
C PHE A 289 -3.72 -10.70 -2.51
N SER A 290 -2.61 -10.08 -2.12
CA SER A 290 -1.52 -9.69 -3.04
C SER A 290 -0.74 -10.88 -3.59
N ILE A 291 -0.82 -12.04 -2.93
CA ILE A 291 -0.09 -13.26 -3.32
C ILE A 291 -0.98 -14.17 -4.19
N LEU A 292 -2.23 -13.78 -4.49
CA LEU A 292 -3.12 -14.59 -5.31
C LEU A 292 -2.54 -14.86 -6.71
N PRO A 293 -2.67 -16.09 -7.24
CA PRO A 293 -2.26 -16.40 -8.60
C PRO A 293 -3.10 -15.61 -9.61
N ASN A 294 -2.55 -15.26 -10.77
CA ASN A 294 -3.30 -14.53 -11.81
C ASN A 294 -4.42 -15.37 -12.43
N ARG A 295 -4.44 -16.69 -12.21
CA ARG A 295 -5.52 -17.59 -12.61
C ARG A 295 -6.05 -18.29 -11.37
N ILE A 296 -7.36 -18.22 -11.18
CA ILE A 296 -8.04 -18.99 -10.14
C ILE A 296 -8.07 -20.46 -10.59
N PRO A 297 -7.66 -21.42 -9.75
CA PRO A 297 -7.76 -22.83 -10.08
C PRO A 297 -9.23 -23.22 -10.32
N ASP A 298 -9.48 -24.08 -11.29
CA ASP A 298 -10.83 -24.59 -11.55
C ASP A 298 -11.27 -25.47 -10.37
N PRO A 299 -12.50 -25.31 -9.85
CA PRO A 299 -12.99 -26.10 -8.73
C PRO A 299 -13.22 -27.55 -9.15
N THR A 300 -12.72 -28.49 -8.35
CA THR A 300 -12.86 -29.94 -8.57
C THR A 300 -13.98 -30.55 -7.74
N ASP A 301 -14.40 -29.88 -6.69
CA ASP A 301 -15.42 -30.31 -5.73
C ASP A 301 -16.04 -29.11 -4.99
N GLN A 302 -16.95 -29.36 -4.06
CA GLN A 302 -17.62 -28.32 -3.30
C GLN A 302 -16.70 -27.57 -2.33
N ALA A 303 -15.61 -28.18 -1.85
CA ALA A 303 -14.67 -27.55 -0.92
C ALA A 303 -13.72 -26.57 -1.64
N SER A 304 -13.18 -26.99 -2.78
CA SER A 304 -12.40 -26.16 -3.71
C SER A 304 -13.24 -25.05 -4.35
N LEU A 305 -14.55 -25.25 -4.52
CA LEU A 305 -15.47 -24.18 -4.91
C LEU A 305 -15.51 -23.04 -3.88
N SER A 306 -15.55 -23.37 -2.59
CA SER A 306 -15.51 -22.36 -1.52
C SER A 306 -14.19 -21.59 -1.51
N GLN A 307 -13.07 -22.26 -1.78
CA GLN A 307 -11.77 -21.60 -1.92
C GLN A 307 -11.75 -20.68 -3.15
N SER A 308 -12.25 -21.16 -4.29
CA SER A 308 -12.36 -20.38 -5.53
C SER A 308 -13.25 -19.15 -5.37
N PHE A 309 -14.36 -19.28 -4.61
CA PHE A 309 -15.24 -18.18 -4.25
C PHE A 309 -14.52 -17.09 -3.44
N LEU A 310 -13.71 -17.50 -2.47
CA LEU A 310 -12.92 -16.58 -1.66
C LEU A 310 -11.83 -15.89 -2.49
N MET A 311 -11.12 -16.62 -3.35
CA MET A 311 -10.11 -16.07 -4.26
C MET A 311 -10.71 -15.09 -5.26
N ALA A 312 -11.87 -15.42 -5.84
CA ALA A 312 -12.60 -14.52 -6.73
C ALA A 312 -13.02 -13.23 -6.02
N SER A 313 -13.49 -13.32 -4.78
CA SER A 313 -13.78 -12.16 -3.94
C SER A 313 -12.49 -11.33 -3.68
N GLY A 314 -11.38 -12.01 -3.42
CA GLY A 314 -10.04 -11.45 -3.29
C GLY A 314 -9.62 -10.60 -4.47
N HIS A 315 -9.59 -11.19 -5.67
CA HIS A 315 -9.23 -10.48 -6.91
C HIS A 315 -10.14 -9.27 -7.16
N LEU A 316 -11.45 -9.44 -7.01
CA LEU A 316 -12.40 -8.38 -7.33
C LEU A 316 -12.33 -7.19 -6.37
N LEU A 317 -12.14 -7.44 -5.07
CA LEU A 317 -12.32 -6.42 -4.04
C LEU A 317 -11.02 -5.91 -3.41
N PHE A 318 -10.04 -6.78 -3.23
CA PHE A 318 -8.92 -6.55 -2.30
C PHE A 318 -7.53 -6.61 -2.96
N ASP A 319 -7.38 -7.34 -4.05
CA ASP A 319 -6.08 -7.57 -4.70
C ASP A 319 -5.45 -6.25 -5.20
N PRO A 320 -4.27 -5.86 -4.67
CA PRO A 320 -3.61 -4.61 -5.03
C PRO A 320 -2.92 -4.65 -6.40
N LYS A 321 -2.79 -5.83 -7.06
CA LYS A 321 -2.20 -5.92 -8.41
C LYS A 321 -2.99 -5.15 -9.46
N TYR A 322 -4.30 -5.02 -9.26
CA TYR A 322 -5.20 -4.31 -10.16
C TYR A 322 -5.41 -2.86 -9.70
N ARG A 323 -5.76 -1.99 -10.66
CA ARG A 323 -5.87 -0.55 -10.40
C ARG A 323 -6.98 -0.27 -9.38
N GLN A 324 -6.61 0.42 -8.30
CA GLN A 324 -7.46 0.85 -7.17
C GLN A 324 -8.12 -0.31 -6.41
N THR A 325 -7.81 -0.47 -5.12
CA THR A 325 -8.60 -1.35 -4.25
C THR A 325 -9.94 -0.68 -3.93
N VAL A 326 -11.02 -1.44 -4.02
CA VAL A 326 -12.39 -0.91 -3.86
C VAL A 326 -13.06 -1.44 -2.60
N SER A 327 -12.32 -2.00 -1.65
CA SER A 327 -12.87 -2.48 -0.37
C SER A 327 -11.82 -2.65 0.72
N ALA A 328 -12.25 -2.47 1.96
CA ALA A 328 -11.47 -2.85 3.14
C ALA A 328 -12.03 -4.16 3.69
N CYS A 329 -11.19 -5.10 4.09
CA CYS A 329 -11.67 -6.44 4.46
C CYS A 329 -12.53 -6.44 5.72
N LYS A 330 -12.33 -5.49 6.64
CA LYS A 330 -13.21 -5.29 7.81
C LYS A 330 -14.66 -4.98 7.42
N GLU A 331 -14.89 -4.48 6.21
CA GLU A 331 -16.24 -4.22 5.70
C GLU A 331 -16.96 -5.53 5.37
N TYR A 332 -16.27 -6.65 5.18
CA TYR A 332 -16.83 -7.91 4.72
C TYR A 332 -16.82 -8.99 5.79
N GLN A 333 -17.92 -9.73 5.89
CA GLN A 333 -18.01 -10.92 6.72
C GLN A 333 -18.67 -12.03 5.90
N PHE A 334 -17.98 -13.15 5.76
CA PHE A 334 -18.48 -14.34 5.07
C PHE A 334 -19.06 -15.31 6.09
N LEU A 335 -20.31 -15.72 5.89
CA LEU A 335 -21.00 -16.74 6.67
C LEU A 335 -21.19 -17.97 5.79
N TRP A 336 -20.49 -19.04 6.13
CA TRP A 336 -20.51 -20.32 5.44
C TRP A 336 -21.57 -21.27 6.01
N ASN A 337 -21.89 -22.35 5.29
CA ASN A 337 -22.83 -23.39 5.72
C ASN A 337 -24.22 -22.88 6.12
N VAL A 338 -24.70 -21.82 5.45
CA VAL A 338 -26.05 -21.31 5.70
C VAL A 338 -27.08 -22.20 4.99
N SER A 339 -28.20 -22.52 5.64
CA SER A 339 -29.23 -23.36 5.01
C SER A 339 -29.88 -22.64 3.83
N LEU A 340 -30.28 -23.41 2.80
CA LEU A 340 -30.94 -22.89 1.59
C LEU A 340 -32.20 -22.04 1.88
N GLY A 341 -32.92 -22.35 2.96
CA GLY A 341 -34.10 -21.59 3.39
C GLY A 341 -33.78 -20.26 4.08
N THR A 342 -32.57 -20.09 4.65
CA THR A 342 -32.26 -18.97 5.55
C THR A 342 -32.50 -17.61 4.91
N CYS A 343 -32.20 -17.45 3.62
CA CYS A 343 -32.36 -16.17 2.94
C CYS A 343 -33.82 -15.87 2.62
N THR A 344 -34.63 -16.90 2.34
CA THR A 344 -36.08 -16.76 2.20
C THR A 344 -36.73 -16.46 3.55
N ASP A 345 -36.28 -17.11 4.62
CA ASP A 345 -36.79 -16.88 5.97
C ASP A 345 -36.41 -15.49 6.50
N MET A 346 -35.20 -15.01 6.20
CA MET A 346 -34.74 -13.66 6.55
C MET A 346 -35.58 -12.55 5.89
N ILE A 347 -36.20 -12.82 4.74
CA ILE A 347 -37.15 -11.88 4.11
C ILE A 347 -38.44 -11.79 4.94
N LYS A 348 -38.91 -12.91 5.49
CA LYS A 348 -40.16 -12.97 6.27
C LYS A 348 -39.96 -12.42 7.68
N GLU A 349 -38.91 -12.89 8.37
CA GLU A 349 -38.61 -12.57 9.76
C GLU A 349 -37.11 -12.25 9.92
N PRO A 350 -36.69 -11.00 9.69
CA PRO A 350 -35.26 -10.67 9.66
C PRO A 350 -34.61 -10.77 11.06
N LEU A 351 -35.25 -10.25 12.10
CA LEU A 351 -34.60 -10.10 13.42
C LEU A 351 -34.16 -11.44 14.05
N PRO A 352 -35.01 -12.49 14.15
CA PRO A 352 -34.60 -13.76 14.75
C PRO A 352 -33.43 -14.40 14.00
N HIS A 353 -33.42 -14.29 12.67
CA HIS A 353 -32.37 -14.84 11.82
C HIS A 353 -31.05 -14.08 11.96
N LEU A 354 -31.08 -12.75 12.05
CA LEU A 354 -29.87 -11.94 12.28
C LEU A 354 -29.24 -12.22 13.65
N VAL A 355 -30.06 -12.48 14.68
CA VAL A 355 -29.60 -12.90 16.01
C VAL A 355 -28.94 -14.27 15.94
N ARG A 356 -29.62 -15.25 15.33
CA ARG A 356 -29.10 -16.63 15.19
C ARG A 356 -27.76 -16.68 14.46
N LEU A 357 -27.57 -15.80 13.48
CA LEU A 357 -26.33 -15.69 12.70
C LEU A 357 -25.24 -14.85 13.41
N GLY A 358 -25.54 -14.23 14.54
CA GLY A 358 -24.58 -13.41 15.29
C GLY A 358 -24.20 -12.09 14.62
N ILE A 359 -25.00 -11.60 13.67
CA ILE A 359 -24.70 -10.39 12.88
C ILE A 359 -25.56 -9.18 13.24
N LEU A 360 -26.56 -9.34 14.11
CA LEU A 360 -27.43 -8.23 14.52
C LEU A 360 -26.63 -7.12 15.20
N GLN A 361 -25.82 -7.44 16.22
CA GLN A 361 -25.08 -6.43 16.97
C GLN A 361 -24.13 -5.58 16.08
N PRO A 362 -23.31 -6.17 15.19
CA PRO A 362 -22.50 -5.40 14.25
C PRO A 362 -23.30 -4.45 13.35
N ILE A 363 -24.52 -4.85 12.95
CA ILE A 363 -25.42 -4.03 12.14
C ILE A 363 -25.92 -2.85 13.00
N GLU A 364 -26.44 -3.12 14.19
CA GLU A 364 -26.98 -2.11 15.09
C GLU A 364 -25.94 -1.05 15.46
N ASP A 365 -24.73 -1.48 15.80
CA ASP A 365 -23.61 -0.58 16.12
C ASP A 365 -23.29 0.35 14.94
N LEU A 366 -23.33 -0.16 13.69
CA LEU A 366 -23.07 0.64 12.51
C LEU A 366 -24.20 1.62 12.22
N LEU A 367 -25.46 1.19 12.39
CA LEU A 367 -26.64 2.03 12.23
C LEU A 367 -26.67 3.15 13.27
N ALA A 368 -26.29 2.87 14.52
CA ALA A 368 -26.17 3.87 15.57
C ALA A 368 -25.12 4.94 15.22
N ARG A 369 -23.93 4.52 14.74
CA ARG A 369 -22.89 5.45 14.28
C ARG A 369 -23.34 6.30 13.08
N HIS A 370 -24.00 5.69 12.10
CA HIS A 370 -24.52 6.40 10.93
C HIS A 370 -25.56 7.46 11.34
N ARG A 371 -26.47 7.12 12.26
CA ARG A 371 -27.44 8.07 12.85
C ARG A 371 -26.75 9.20 13.61
N HIS A 372 -25.78 8.89 14.47
CA HIS A 372 -25.04 9.91 15.20
C HIS A 372 -24.34 10.88 14.23
N LYS A 373 -23.73 10.36 13.16
CA LYS A 373 -23.08 11.20 12.14
C LYS A 373 -24.08 12.10 11.39
N ALA A 374 -25.27 11.57 11.08
CA ALA A 374 -26.34 12.35 10.46
C ALA A 374 -26.87 13.46 11.37
N LEU A 375 -26.86 13.25 12.69
CA LEU A 375 -27.24 14.25 13.66
C LEU A 375 -26.14 15.32 13.87
N SER A 376 -24.87 14.92 13.88
CA SER A 376 -23.75 15.83 14.11
C SER A 376 -23.43 16.73 12.92
N ASP A 377 -23.72 16.28 11.70
CA ASP A 377 -23.48 17.05 10.48
C ASP A 377 -24.67 16.94 9.51
N PRO A 378 -25.70 17.79 9.70
CA PRO A 378 -26.91 17.74 8.88
C PRO A 378 -26.70 18.26 7.44
N LEU A 379 -25.59 18.96 7.18
CA LEU A 379 -25.25 19.46 5.84
C LEU A 379 -24.49 18.41 5.02
N ALA A 380 -23.91 17.39 5.65
CA ALA A 380 -23.29 16.27 4.95
C ALA A 380 -24.31 15.44 4.16
N ARG A 381 -24.07 15.27 2.86
CA ARG A 381 -24.79 14.29 2.03
C ARG A 381 -24.37 12.88 2.42
N LEU A 382 -25.04 12.31 3.42
CA LEU A 382 -24.77 10.94 3.86
C LEU A 382 -25.45 9.91 2.95
N PRO A 383 -24.82 8.75 2.72
CA PRO A 383 -25.42 7.65 1.97
C PRO A 383 -26.63 7.10 2.71
N LYS A 384 -27.57 6.52 1.96
CA LYS A 384 -28.74 5.86 2.53
C LYS A 384 -28.30 4.63 3.32
N THR A 385 -29.06 4.26 4.34
CA THR A 385 -28.75 3.09 5.18
C THR A 385 -28.58 1.78 4.38
N GLU A 386 -29.34 1.62 3.30
CA GLU A 386 -29.26 0.50 2.36
C GLU A 386 -27.92 0.40 1.61
N GLN A 387 -27.13 1.48 1.57
CA GLN A 387 -25.79 1.52 1.00
C GLN A 387 -24.70 1.25 2.06
N VAL A 388 -25.02 1.51 3.33
CA VAL A 388 -24.13 1.34 4.48
C VAL A 388 -24.10 -0.11 4.96
N VAL A 389 -25.27 -0.76 5.03
CA VAL A 389 -25.41 -2.18 5.37
C VAL A 389 -25.96 -2.93 4.17
N SER A 390 -25.26 -3.97 3.73
CA SER A 390 -25.77 -4.87 2.70
C SER A 390 -25.63 -6.32 3.11
N ILE A 391 -26.70 -7.08 2.95
CA ILE A 391 -26.72 -8.52 3.14
C ILE A 391 -26.86 -9.16 1.76
N SER A 392 -25.90 -10.00 1.39
CA SER A 392 -25.87 -10.74 0.13
C SER A 392 -25.98 -12.23 0.44
N CYS A 393 -26.94 -12.88 -0.17
CA CYS A 393 -27.26 -14.30 -0.05
C CYS A 393 -26.93 -15.00 -1.36
N LEU A 394 -26.15 -16.07 -1.28
CA LEU A 394 -25.87 -16.97 -2.38
C LEU A 394 -26.51 -18.32 -2.13
N GLU A 395 -27.46 -18.70 -3.00
CA GLU A 395 -28.15 -19.98 -2.99
C GLU A 395 -27.69 -20.79 -4.22
N TYR A 396 -26.89 -21.85 -4.01
CA TYR A 396 -26.53 -22.81 -5.06
C TYR A 396 -27.58 -23.92 -5.23
N GLY A 397 -27.65 -24.51 -6.43
CA GLY A 397 -28.50 -25.66 -6.73
C GLY A 397 -29.82 -25.32 -7.42
N HIS A 398 -29.94 -24.13 -8.00
CA HIS A 398 -31.11 -23.72 -8.77
C HIS A 398 -30.97 -24.05 -10.27
N THR A 399 -32.04 -23.99 -11.05
CA THR A 399 -31.96 -24.30 -12.50
C THR A 399 -31.52 -23.10 -13.34
N THR A 400 -31.74 -21.88 -12.85
CA THR A 400 -31.48 -20.65 -13.60
C THR A 400 -30.84 -19.59 -12.70
N VAL A 401 -30.00 -18.74 -13.30
CA VAL A 401 -29.43 -17.59 -12.60
C VAL A 401 -30.53 -16.55 -12.40
N SER A 402 -30.83 -16.21 -11.15
CA SER A 402 -31.76 -15.13 -10.83
C SER A 402 -31.25 -14.28 -9.68
N ALA A 403 -31.39 -12.96 -9.81
CA ALA A 403 -30.98 -12.00 -8.80
C ALA A 403 -32.21 -11.24 -8.29
N LEU A 404 -32.48 -11.34 -7.00
CA LEU A 404 -33.57 -10.67 -6.31
C LEU A 404 -32.99 -9.60 -5.38
N ARG A 405 -33.50 -8.37 -5.48
CA ARG A 405 -33.17 -7.29 -4.54
C ARG A 405 -34.40 -6.99 -3.69
N ARG A 406 -34.24 -7.09 -2.39
CA ARG A 406 -35.26 -6.78 -1.38
C ARG A 406 -34.67 -5.80 -0.36
N THR A 407 -35.55 -5.23 0.44
CA THR A 407 -35.19 -4.42 1.60
C THR A 407 -35.80 -5.05 2.83
N ILE A 408 -35.00 -5.23 3.88
CA ILE A 408 -35.47 -5.68 5.18
C ILE A 408 -35.41 -4.52 6.17
N THR A 409 -36.22 -4.57 7.21
CA THR A 409 -36.23 -3.56 8.27
C THR A 409 -35.52 -4.07 9.52
N VAL A 410 -34.51 -3.32 9.98
CA VAL A 410 -33.77 -3.57 11.23
C VAL A 410 -33.85 -2.31 12.09
N ASN A 411 -34.55 -2.40 13.22
CA ASN A 411 -34.80 -1.29 14.16
C ASN A 411 -35.32 -0.02 13.46
N GLY A 412 -36.28 -0.20 12.55
CA GLY A 412 -36.90 0.87 11.76
C GLY A 412 -36.09 1.36 10.56
N ASN A 413 -34.84 0.90 10.36
CA ASN A 413 -34.04 1.27 9.19
C ASN A 413 -34.16 0.23 8.08
N LYS A 414 -34.19 0.69 6.82
CA LYS A 414 -34.14 -0.18 5.65
C LYS A 414 -32.71 -0.58 5.35
N VAL A 415 -32.48 -1.89 5.21
CA VAL A 415 -31.20 -2.52 4.87
C VAL A 415 -31.37 -3.30 3.57
N ALA A 416 -30.36 -3.26 2.70
CA ALA A 416 -30.42 -3.98 1.44
C ALA A 416 -30.18 -5.48 1.64
N LEU A 417 -31.08 -6.31 1.11
CA LEU A 417 -30.93 -7.76 1.00
C LEU A 417 -30.87 -8.14 -0.48
N LYS A 418 -29.80 -8.78 -0.91
CA LYS A 418 -29.60 -9.29 -2.27
C LYS A 418 -29.59 -10.81 -2.18
N VAL A 419 -30.37 -11.48 -3.01
CA VAL A 419 -30.36 -12.94 -3.14
C VAL A 419 -29.96 -13.26 -4.56
N LEU A 420 -28.85 -13.97 -4.71
CA LEU A 420 -28.40 -14.54 -5.97
C LEU A 420 -28.62 -16.05 -5.92
N ARG A 421 -29.48 -16.53 -6.80
CA ARG A 421 -29.66 -17.96 -7.05
C ARG A 421 -28.80 -18.34 -8.22
N TYR A 422 -27.99 -19.39 -8.04
CA TYR A 422 -27.04 -19.85 -9.03
C TYR A 422 -27.21 -21.35 -9.28
N PRO A 423 -27.05 -21.82 -10.53
CA PRO A 423 -27.02 -23.25 -10.80
C PRO A 423 -25.82 -23.95 -10.18
N SER A 424 -25.96 -25.25 -9.96
CA SER A 424 -24.82 -26.09 -9.61
C SER A 424 -23.79 -26.03 -10.73
N LEU A 425 -22.52 -25.91 -10.36
CA LEU A 425 -21.41 -26.04 -11.30
C LEU A 425 -21.12 -27.52 -11.56
N GLU A 426 -20.64 -27.82 -12.75
CA GLU A 426 -20.32 -29.20 -13.17
C GLU A 426 -18.90 -29.62 -12.79
N PHE A 427 -18.12 -28.72 -12.17
CA PHE A 427 -16.71 -28.90 -11.82
C PHE A 427 -15.85 -29.16 -13.06
N LYS A 428 -16.10 -28.39 -14.12
CA LYS A 428 -15.41 -28.47 -15.40
C LYS A 428 -14.46 -27.29 -15.60
N THR A 429 -13.58 -27.44 -16.58
CA THR A 429 -12.68 -26.36 -16.97
C THR A 429 -13.45 -25.10 -17.32
N GLY A 430 -13.03 -23.95 -16.76
CA GLY A 430 -13.72 -22.68 -16.94
C GLY A 430 -14.75 -22.35 -15.87
N ASP A 431 -15.05 -23.25 -14.95
CA ASP A 431 -15.89 -22.93 -13.79
C ASP A 431 -15.25 -21.86 -12.90
N SER A 432 -13.92 -21.71 -12.90
CA SER A 432 -13.23 -20.57 -12.25
C SER A 432 -13.69 -19.20 -12.78
N VAL A 433 -13.92 -19.09 -14.10
CA VAL A 433 -14.43 -17.88 -14.75
C VAL A 433 -15.89 -17.63 -14.36
N GLU A 434 -16.70 -18.69 -14.28
CA GLU A 434 -18.08 -18.60 -13.82
C GLU A 434 -18.19 -18.20 -12.34
N VAL A 435 -17.27 -18.65 -11.49
CA VAL A 435 -17.18 -18.20 -10.09
C VAL A 435 -16.89 -16.70 -10.01
N LEU A 436 -15.97 -16.16 -10.82
CA LEU A 436 -15.71 -14.71 -10.89
C LEU A 436 -16.96 -13.92 -11.32
N LYS A 437 -17.65 -14.38 -12.37
CA LYS A 437 -18.90 -13.78 -12.83
C LYS A 437 -19.97 -13.83 -11.73
N MET A 438 -20.10 -14.95 -11.04
CA MET A 438 -21.05 -15.10 -9.96
C MET A 438 -20.76 -14.12 -8.81
N VAL A 439 -19.52 -14.06 -8.31
CA VAL A 439 -19.14 -13.13 -7.23
C VAL A 439 -19.37 -11.67 -7.64
N SER A 440 -19.05 -11.33 -8.90
CA SER A 440 -19.29 -9.98 -9.42
C SER A 440 -20.78 -9.61 -9.43
N ARG A 441 -21.67 -10.54 -9.82
CA ARG A 441 -23.13 -10.36 -9.78
C ARG A 441 -23.66 -10.28 -8.35
N LEU A 442 -23.10 -11.06 -7.44
CA LEU A 442 -23.47 -11.04 -6.01
C LEU A 442 -23.13 -9.69 -5.37
N ALA A 443 -21.96 -9.13 -5.69
CA ALA A 443 -21.51 -7.84 -5.20
C ALA A 443 -22.30 -6.68 -5.84
N THR A 444 -22.47 -6.74 -7.16
CA THR A 444 -23.16 -5.77 -8.02
C THR A 444 -24.17 -6.45 -8.93
N GLY A 445 -25.44 -6.46 -8.54
CA GLY A 445 -26.50 -7.15 -9.30
C GLY A 445 -26.77 -6.65 -10.72
N LYS A 446 -26.10 -5.58 -11.17
CA LYS A 446 -26.18 -5.04 -12.54
C LYS A 446 -24.88 -5.18 -13.33
N PHE A 447 -23.83 -5.74 -12.74
CA PHE A 447 -22.57 -5.85 -13.45
C PHE A 447 -22.69 -6.89 -14.57
N HIS A 448 -22.37 -6.46 -15.78
CA HIS A 448 -22.32 -7.27 -16.97
C HIS A 448 -21.02 -6.94 -17.69
N TYR A 449 -20.23 -7.97 -17.97
CA TYR A 449 -19.01 -7.85 -18.74
C TYR A 449 -19.29 -8.29 -20.17
N GLY A 450 -19.15 -7.37 -21.13
CA GLY A 450 -19.46 -7.58 -22.54
C GLY A 450 -18.31 -7.15 -23.45
N LYS A 451 -18.44 -7.46 -24.76
CA LYS A 451 -17.41 -7.17 -25.80
C LYS A 451 -16.85 -5.73 -25.74
N LEU A 452 -17.72 -4.74 -25.55
CA LEU A 452 -17.31 -3.33 -25.46
C LEU A 452 -16.38 -3.02 -24.27
N MET A 453 -16.44 -3.78 -23.18
CA MET A 453 -15.60 -3.58 -22.00
C MET A 453 -14.29 -4.37 -22.07
N SER A 454 -14.27 -5.41 -22.90
CA SER A 454 -13.21 -6.41 -23.02
C SER A 454 -12.05 -5.99 -23.92
N ARG A 455 -12.25 -4.99 -24.78
CA ARG A 455 -11.36 -4.63 -25.90
C ARG A 455 -11.20 -5.73 -26.97
N ALA A 456 -11.83 -6.90 -26.82
CA ALA A 456 -11.91 -7.92 -27.87
C ALA A 456 -12.48 -7.33 -29.16
N SER A 457 -11.89 -7.70 -30.31
CA SER A 457 -12.33 -7.21 -31.61
C SER A 457 -13.78 -7.61 -31.91
N LEU A 458 -14.58 -6.66 -32.40
CA LEU A 458 -16.00 -6.88 -32.72
C LEU A 458 -16.21 -7.79 -33.96
N SER A 459 -15.14 -8.07 -34.70
CA SER A 459 -15.15 -8.68 -36.04
C SER A 459 -15.29 -10.20 -36.07
N THR A 460 -15.30 -10.89 -34.93
CA THR A 460 -15.40 -12.36 -34.86
C THR A 460 -16.87 -12.79 -34.70
N GLU A 461 -17.59 -12.86 -35.82
CA GLU A 461 -18.99 -13.32 -35.86
C GLU A 461 -19.12 -14.85 -35.73
N ASN A 462 -18.11 -15.63 -36.17
CA ASN A 462 -18.00 -17.08 -35.96
C ASN A 462 -16.59 -17.46 -35.48
N PRO A 463 -16.28 -17.26 -34.18
CA PRO A 463 -14.93 -17.50 -33.67
C PRO A 463 -14.52 -18.97 -33.82
N ILE A 464 -15.43 -19.94 -33.65
CA ILE A 464 -15.09 -21.38 -33.61
C ILE A 464 -14.46 -21.87 -34.92
N GLU A 465 -15.07 -21.56 -36.08
CA GLU A 465 -14.55 -21.97 -37.40
C GLU A 465 -13.19 -21.31 -37.72
N VAL A 466 -13.07 -20.00 -37.45
CA VAL A 466 -11.81 -19.26 -37.65
C VAL A 466 -10.70 -19.80 -36.73
N THR A 467 -11.06 -20.34 -35.57
CA THR A 467 -10.10 -20.88 -34.61
C THR A 467 -9.49 -22.19 -35.08
N GLU A 468 -10.30 -23.17 -35.50
CA GLU A 468 -9.81 -24.49 -35.89
C GLU A 468 -8.85 -24.40 -37.08
N ASP A 469 -9.20 -23.61 -38.10
CA ASP A 469 -8.37 -23.40 -39.29
C ASP A 469 -7.06 -22.66 -38.97
N LEU A 470 -7.12 -21.56 -38.20
CA LEU A 470 -5.94 -20.77 -37.85
C LEU A 470 -4.98 -21.52 -36.90
N MET A 471 -5.52 -22.33 -36.00
CA MET A 471 -4.74 -23.14 -35.05
C MET A 471 -4.18 -24.42 -35.67
N ALA A 472 -4.73 -24.89 -36.79
CA ALA A 472 -4.19 -26.02 -37.55
C ALA A 472 -3.00 -25.63 -38.45
N ASP A 473 -2.96 -24.40 -38.98
CA ASP A 473 -1.97 -23.99 -39.99
C ASP A 473 -0.57 -23.65 -39.43
N PRO A 474 0.49 -24.43 -39.75
CA PRO A 474 1.82 -24.28 -39.15
C PRO A 474 2.53 -22.96 -39.47
N TYR A 475 2.09 -22.19 -40.46
CA TYR A 475 2.76 -20.97 -40.94
C TYR A 475 2.35 -19.70 -40.19
N PHE A 476 1.22 -19.69 -39.48
CA PHE A 476 0.63 -18.46 -38.90
C PHE A 476 0.89 -18.26 -37.39
N ARG A 477 2.08 -18.60 -36.89
CA ARG A 477 2.40 -18.57 -35.44
C ARG A 477 2.20 -17.20 -34.77
N MET A 478 2.61 -16.10 -35.41
CA MET A 478 2.41 -14.74 -34.87
C MET A 478 0.94 -14.32 -34.91
N THR A 479 0.22 -14.66 -35.99
CA THR A 479 -1.21 -14.39 -36.13
C THR A 479 -2.03 -15.12 -35.07
N ARG A 480 -1.62 -16.34 -34.67
CA ARG A 480 -2.24 -17.08 -33.55
C ARG A 480 -2.11 -16.33 -32.23
N LEU A 481 -0.96 -15.73 -31.93
CA LEU A 481 -0.77 -14.95 -30.69
C LEU A 481 -1.64 -13.69 -30.66
N ALA A 482 -1.70 -12.95 -31.77
CA ALA A 482 -2.58 -11.79 -31.90
C ALA A 482 -4.06 -12.19 -31.78
N PHE A 483 -4.45 -13.32 -32.35
CA PHE A 483 -5.80 -13.87 -32.21
C PHE A 483 -6.12 -14.29 -30.77
N LEU A 484 -5.16 -14.90 -30.05
CA LEU A 484 -5.33 -15.25 -28.64
C LEU A 484 -5.47 -14.01 -27.74
N GLU A 485 -4.82 -12.90 -28.08
CA GLU A 485 -5.00 -11.61 -27.39
C GLU A 485 -6.40 -11.03 -27.57
N ASP A 486 -7.03 -11.26 -28.73
CA ASP A 486 -8.41 -10.82 -29.01
C ASP A 486 -9.48 -11.73 -28.37
N LEU A 487 -9.12 -12.95 -27.96
CA LEU A 487 -10.04 -13.94 -27.41
C LEU A 487 -10.18 -13.79 -25.90
N ASP A 488 -11.24 -13.10 -25.46
CA ASP A 488 -11.53 -12.94 -24.05
C ASP A 488 -12.37 -14.11 -23.48
N VAL A 489 -11.75 -14.98 -22.68
CA VAL A 489 -12.41 -16.14 -22.03
C VAL A 489 -13.60 -15.77 -21.14
N PHE A 490 -13.68 -14.52 -20.65
CA PHE A 490 -14.83 -14.06 -19.86
C PHE A 490 -16.07 -13.82 -20.72
N LEU A 491 -15.94 -13.78 -22.05
CA LEU A 491 -17.04 -13.53 -23.00
C LEU A 491 -17.62 -14.79 -23.65
N GLY A 492 -17.05 -15.98 -23.43
CA GLY A 492 -17.64 -17.24 -23.91
C GLY A 492 -16.73 -18.24 -24.65
N PRO A 493 -15.53 -17.93 -25.18
CA PRO A 493 -14.66 -18.95 -25.79
C PRO A 493 -13.96 -19.78 -24.69
N SER A 494 -14.72 -20.57 -23.95
CA SER A 494 -14.22 -21.41 -22.85
C SER A 494 -13.34 -22.57 -23.34
N TRP A 495 -13.45 -22.95 -24.61
CA TRP A 495 -12.67 -24.04 -25.22
C TRP A 495 -11.14 -23.81 -25.09
N ILE A 496 -10.68 -22.56 -25.01
CA ILE A 496 -9.25 -22.23 -24.78
C ILE A 496 -8.79 -22.78 -23.45
N LEU A 497 -9.67 -22.77 -22.45
CA LEU A 497 -9.36 -23.21 -21.10
C LEU A 497 -9.11 -24.73 -21.06
N ASP A 498 -9.68 -25.49 -21.99
CA ASP A 498 -9.44 -26.93 -22.15
C ASP A 498 -8.09 -27.25 -22.82
N ARG A 499 -7.45 -26.26 -23.47
CA ARG A 499 -6.20 -26.41 -24.22
C ARG A 499 -4.98 -25.98 -23.42
N ARG A 500 -4.40 -26.93 -22.66
CA ARG A 500 -3.22 -26.69 -21.82
C ARG A 500 -2.03 -26.08 -22.58
N ASP A 501 -1.84 -26.51 -23.83
CA ASP A 501 -0.80 -26.00 -24.73
C ASP A 501 -0.97 -24.50 -25.06
N LEU A 502 -2.22 -24.06 -25.27
CA LEU A 502 -2.50 -22.65 -25.55
C LEU A 502 -2.45 -21.79 -24.29
N LEU A 503 -2.80 -22.36 -23.14
CA LEU A 503 -2.79 -21.65 -21.86
C LEU A 503 -1.40 -21.22 -21.39
N GLU A 504 -0.34 -21.86 -21.89
CA GLU A 504 1.05 -21.45 -21.60
C GLU A 504 1.37 -20.07 -22.21
N VAL A 505 0.75 -19.72 -23.33
CA VAL A 505 1.00 -18.48 -24.08
C VAL A 505 -0.19 -17.51 -24.06
N TYR A 506 -1.35 -17.95 -23.60
CA TYR A 506 -2.58 -17.14 -23.54
C TYR A 506 -2.47 -16.02 -22.49
N PRO A 507 -2.75 -14.75 -22.82
CA PRO A 507 -2.60 -13.60 -21.92
C PRO A 507 -3.74 -13.48 -20.89
N TYR A 508 -4.01 -14.53 -20.11
CA TYR A 508 -5.13 -14.57 -19.14
C TYR A 508 -5.15 -13.38 -18.18
N TYR A 509 -3.99 -12.96 -17.68
CA TYR A 509 -3.85 -11.86 -16.74
C TYR A 509 -4.37 -10.52 -17.31
N MET A 510 -4.29 -10.32 -18.62
CA MET A 510 -4.74 -9.10 -19.29
C MET A 510 -6.28 -9.02 -19.23
N HIS A 511 -6.96 -10.10 -19.59
CA HIS A 511 -8.42 -10.18 -19.55
C HIS A 511 -8.95 -10.15 -18.12
N LEU A 512 -8.30 -10.84 -17.17
CA LEU A 512 -8.66 -10.75 -15.76
C LEU A 512 -8.51 -9.32 -15.24
N ASN A 513 -7.42 -8.63 -15.59
CA ASN A 513 -7.23 -7.23 -15.22
C ASN A 513 -8.33 -6.33 -15.81
N HIS A 514 -8.72 -6.52 -17.07
CA HIS A 514 -9.84 -5.78 -17.68
C HIS A 514 -11.18 -6.06 -17.00
N PHE A 515 -11.47 -7.33 -16.70
CA PHE A 515 -12.65 -7.75 -15.97
C PHE A 515 -12.72 -7.11 -14.58
N VAL A 516 -11.63 -7.24 -13.79
CA VAL A 516 -11.55 -6.70 -12.43
C VAL A 516 -11.66 -5.18 -12.44
N ASN A 517 -10.93 -4.47 -13.29
CA ASN A 517 -11.02 -3.01 -13.35
C ASN A 517 -12.42 -2.53 -13.76
N SER A 518 -13.04 -3.19 -14.74
CA SER A 518 -14.42 -2.89 -15.16
C SER A 518 -15.42 -3.10 -14.02
N PHE A 519 -15.27 -4.22 -13.30
CA PHE A 519 -16.05 -4.49 -12.10
C PHE A 519 -15.84 -3.42 -11.05
N ARG A 520 -14.59 -3.06 -10.73
CA ARG A 520 -14.23 -2.09 -9.69
C ARG A 520 -14.79 -0.70 -9.96
N LEU A 521 -14.73 -0.26 -11.22
CA LEU A 521 -15.36 0.99 -11.66
C LEU A 521 -16.89 0.96 -11.44
N ASN A 522 -17.55 -0.12 -11.86
CA ASN A 522 -18.99 -0.28 -11.64
C ASN A 522 -19.35 -0.36 -10.15
N TYR A 523 -18.54 -1.10 -9.38
CA TYR A 523 -18.69 -1.29 -7.95
C TYR A 523 -18.61 0.05 -7.20
N ALA A 524 -17.58 0.86 -7.48
CA ALA A 524 -17.38 2.17 -6.89
C ALA A 524 -18.56 3.12 -7.18
N GLN A 525 -19.04 3.15 -8.42
CA GLN A 525 -20.22 3.95 -8.81
C GLN A 525 -21.50 3.48 -8.12
N SER A 526 -21.69 2.16 -7.98
CA SER A 526 -22.93 1.60 -7.42
C SER A 526 -23.03 1.75 -5.89
N ARG A 527 -21.89 1.80 -5.20
CA ARG A 527 -21.82 1.80 -3.73
C ARG A 527 -21.66 3.19 -3.15
N GLY A 528 -21.35 4.21 -3.95
CA GLY A 528 -21.15 5.58 -3.49
C GLY A 528 -20.18 5.59 -2.30
N ARG A 529 -18.93 5.20 -2.55
CA ARG A 529 -17.93 5.16 -1.47
C ARG A 529 -17.72 6.57 -0.94
N LEU A 530 -18.04 6.75 0.34
CA LEU A 530 -17.79 7.95 1.15
C LEU A 530 -16.30 8.25 1.26
#